data_AF-A0A9E3I037-F1
#
_entry.id   AF-A0A9E3I037-F1
#
_cell.length_a   1.000
_cell.length_b   1.000
_cell.length_c   1.000
_cell.angle_alpha   90.00
_cell.angle_beta   90.00
_cell.angle_gamma   90.00
#
_symmetry.space_group_name_H-M   'P 1'
#
loop_
_entity.id
_entity.type
_entity.pdbx_description
1 polymer ?
#
loop_
_entity_poly.entity_id
_entity_poly.type
_entity_poly.pdbx_seq_one_letter_code
_entity_poly.pdbx_strand_id
1 'polypeptide(L)'
;MIFFLAARNVVRRSRRSLLVAGLIAAAVALLFFGNSILDSIDAGLSRSFAESFTGELAVAAISSRSFGVFGDETPAIGEYTPLPVIREFPAAMEILNRFPEIERATPLISGAAVIDLCGTRRPLPVFGIDASTYFQTFPRSTLIEGKLPEPGQAGALISSTRAEEIEKRSGRRPSPGDPVMLNMFGKRGFRIEEVPLVGIVDFEISNPLLESTVLVDAQTLRALLGLTLARSSAYEPPAETTSLLGAEMEGLFQDAEQTQEVPSEELTLQEVRRVLSEPSDAPEDLEPRSGVWHFILLRL
;
A
#
# COMPACT_ATOMS: atom_id res chain seq x y z
N MET A 1 13.74 -62.47 28.66
CA MET A 1 13.07 -63.74 28.29
C MET A 1 11.62 -63.55 27.80
N ILE A 2 10.81 -62.71 28.46
CA ILE A 2 9.38 -62.47 28.11
C ILE A 2 9.21 -61.83 26.72
N PHE A 3 10.07 -60.87 26.34
CA PHE A 3 10.02 -60.21 25.02
C PHE A 3 10.17 -61.19 23.84
N PHE A 4 11.12 -62.12 23.91
CA PHE A 4 11.32 -63.14 22.89
C PHE A 4 10.13 -64.11 22.78
N LEU A 5 9.50 -64.45 23.91
CA LEU A 5 8.30 -65.29 23.95
C LEU A 5 7.10 -64.57 23.31
N ALA A 6 6.93 -63.27 23.57
CA ALA A 6 5.90 -62.44 22.95
C ALA A 6 6.11 -62.30 21.43
N ALA A 7 7.32 -61.98 20.98
CA ALA A 7 7.67 -61.86 19.56
C ALA A 7 7.42 -63.17 18.80
N ARG A 8 7.82 -64.31 19.37
CA ARG A 8 7.57 -65.63 18.78
C ARG A 8 6.09 -65.96 18.66
N ASN A 9 5.26 -65.49 19.59
CA ASN A 9 3.81 -65.67 19.56
C ASN A 9 3.15 -64.81 18.46
N VAL A 10 3.56 -63.56 18.33
CA VAL A 10 3.11 -62.64 17.27
C VAL A 10 3.40 -63.22 15.89
N VAL A 11 4.61 -63.77 15.68
CA VAL A 11 5.02 -64.41 14.42
C VAL A 11 4.25 -65.70 14.15
N ARG A 12 4.00 -66.54 15.17
CA ARG A 12 3.24 -67.79 15.01
C ARG A 12 1.76 -67.60 14.69
N ARG A 13 1.14 -66.51 15.15
CA ARG A 13 -0.26 -66.13 14.81
C ARG A 13 -0.31 -65.03 13.75
N SER A 14 0.55 -65.14 12.73
CA SER A 14 0.77 -64.13 11.69
C SER A 14 -0.51 -63.52 11.11
N ARG A 15 -1.54 -64.31 10.76
CA ARG A 15 -2.80 -63.80 10.19
C ARG A 15 -3.54 -62.82 11.11
N ARG A 16 -3.67 -63.13 12.41
CA ARG A 16 -4.38 -62.27 13.37
C ARG A 16 -3.53 -61.08 13.79
N SER A 17 -2.24 -61.30 13.99
CA SER A 17 -1.27 -60.23 14.29
C SER A 17 -1.18 -59.22 13.14
N LEU A 18 -1.25 -59.67 11.89
CA LEU A 18 -1.21 -58.80 10.70
C LEU A 18 -2.44 -57.90 10.60
N LEU A 19 -3.64 -58.42 10.92
CA LEU A 19 -4.85 -57.60 10.95
C LEU A 19 -4.77 -56.47 11.99
N VAL A 20 -4.33 -56.79 13.20
CA VAL A 20 -4.19 -55.79 14.28
C VAL A 20 -3.08 -54.80 13.96
N ALA A 21 -1.91 -55.26 13.51
CA ALA A 21 -0.81 -54.40 13.10
C ALA A 21 -1.19 -53.50 11.92
N GLY A 22 -1.96 -54.03 10.95
CA GLY A 22 -2.47 -53.26 9.82
C GLY A 22 -3.46 -52.18 10.24
N LEU A 23 -4.36 -52.48 11.18
CA LEU A 23 -5.29 -51.49 11.72
C LEU A 23 -4.57 -50.37 12.49
N ILE A 24 -3.58 -50.74 13.32
CA ILE A 24 -2.73 -49.77 14.02
C ILE A 24 -1.93 -48.93 13.01
N ALA A 25 -1.30 -49.57 12.02
CA ALA A 25 -0.55 -48.87 10.98
C ALA A 25 -1.43 -47.91 10.18
N ALA A 26 -2.66 -48.30 9.84
CA ALA A 26 -3.62 -47.44 9.15
C ALA A 26 -4.03 -46.24 10.02
N ALA A 27 -4.30 -46.46 11.31
CA ALA A 27 -4.64 -45.38 12.24
C ALA A 27 -3.48 -44.40 12.42
N VAL A 28 -2.25 -44.90 12.58
CA VAL A 28 -1.04 -44.07 12.67
C VAL A 28 -0.80 -43.33 11.35
N ALA A 29 -0.90 -44.00 10.21
CA ALA A 29 -0.73 -43.38 8.90
C ALA A 29 -1.75 -42.25 8.67
N LEU A 30 -3.02 -42.46 9.08
CA LEU A 30 -4.05 -41.43 8.97
C LEU A 30 -3.72 -40.21 9.84
N LEU A 31 -3.21 -40.43 11.07
CA LEU A 31 -2.80 -39.35 11.95
C LEU A 31 -1.64 -38.53 11.37
N PHE A 32 -0.60 -39.21 10.89
CA PHE A 32 0.56 -38.56 10.25
C PHE A 32 0.16 -37.82 8.97
N PHE A 33 -0.67 -38.43 8.13
CA PHE A 33 -1.13 -37.81 6.89
C PHE A 33 -1.99 -36.58 7.18
N GLY A 34 -2.88 -36.67 8.16
CA GLY A 34 -3.69 -35.54 8.61
C GLY A 34 -2.83 -34.38 9.10
N ASN A 35 -1.85 -34.65 9.98
CA ASN A 35 -0.97 -33.60 10.50
C ASN A 35 -0.11 -32.97 9.41
N SER A 36 0.50 -33.79 8.54
CA SER A 36 1.33 -33.29 7.44
C SER A 36 0.54 -32.43 6.44
N ILE A 37 -0.74 -32.74 6.19
CA ILE A 37 -1.60 -31.90 5.34
C ILE A 37 -1.85 -30.55 6.00
N LEU A 38 -2.20 -30.54 7.29
CA LEU A 38 -2.45 -29.30 8.03
C LEU A 38 -1.20 -28.43 8.05
N ASP A 39 -0.05 -29.01 8.39
CA ASP A 39 1.24 -28.31 8.40
C ASP A 39 1.59 -27.73 7.00
N SER A 40 1.28 -28.48 5.93
CA SER A 40 1.50 -28.02 4.56
C SER A 40 0.56 -26.89 4.14
N ILE A 41 -0.69 -26.90 4.63
CA ILE A 41 -1.66 -25.83 4.37
C ILE A 41 -1.21 -24.56 5.08
N ASP A 42 -0.83 -24.64 6.36
CA ASP A 42 -0.37 -23.48 7.13
C ASP A 42 0.90 -22.88 6.52
N ALA A 43 1.87 -23.72 6.15
CA ALA A 43 3.08 -23.28 5.46
C ALA A 43 2.74 -22.65 4.09
N GLY A 44 1.81 -23.25 3.33
CA GLY A 44 1.38 -22.74 2.03
C GLY A 44 0.67 -21.38 2.13
N LEU A 45 -0.22 -21.21 3.11
CA LEU A 45 -0.94 -19.96 3.37
C LEU A 45 0.04 -18.87 3.83
N SER A 46 0.87 -19.15 4.83
CA SER A 46 1.89 -18.19 5.29
C SER A 46 2.79 -17.73 4.14
N ARG A 47 3.26 -18.67 3.33
CA ARG A 47 4.09 -18.36 2.17
C ARG A 47 3.35 -17.54 1.10
N SER A 48 2.07 -17.83 0.86
CA SER A 48 1.26 -17.12 -0.15
C SER A 48 0.91 -15.68 0.26
N PHE A 49 0.71 -15.41 1.55
CA PHE A 49 0.30 -14.09 2.02
C PHE A 49 1.47 -13.29 2.60
N ALA A 50 2.10 -13.81 3.65
CA ALA A 50 3.12 -13.08 4.40
C ALA A 50 4.40 -12.87 3.59
N GLU A 51 4.89 -13.91 2.91
CA GLU A 51 6.14 -13.80 2.16
C GLU A 51 6.00 -13.08 0.80
N SER A 52 4.76 -12.89 0.33
CA SER A 52 4.50 -12.41 -1.04
C SER A 52 4.07 -10.95 -1.10
N PHE A 53 3.19 -10.47 -0.20
CA PHE A 53 2.68 -9.08 -0.31
C PHE A 53 2.09 -8.43 0.94
N THR A 54 1.78 -9.16 2.03
CA THR A 54 1.26 -8.53 3.27
C THR A 54 2.29 -8.37 4.38
N GLY A 55 3.40 -9.13 4.33
CA GLY A 55 4.24 -9.31 5.50
C GLY A 55 3.54 -10.15 6.58
N GLU A 56 4.26 -10.40 7.66
CA GLU A 56 3.73 -11.12 8.83
C GLU A 56 2.89 -10.22 9.72
N LEU A 57 3.17 -8.91 9.71
CA LEU A 57 2.43 -7.91 10.45
C LEU A 57 2.17 -6.68 9.57
N ALA A 58 0.98 -6.10 9.72
CA ALA A 58 0.63 -4.81 9.11
C ALA A 58 0.29 -3.80 10.21
N VAL A 59 1.04 -2.70 10.26
CA VAL A 59 0.77 -1.57 11.16
C VAL A 59 -0.14 -0.61 10.42
N ALA A 60 -1.29 -0.29 11.01
CA ALA A 60 -2.26 0.67 10.48
C ALA A 60 -2.54 1.77 11.50
N ALA A 61 -3.07 2.90 11.03
CA ALA A 61 -3.58 3.92 11.94
C ALA A 61 -4.83 3.43 12.69
N ILE A 62 -4.96 3.85 13.95
CA ILE A 62 -6.09 3.50 14.80
C ILE A 62 -7.38 3.99 14.14
N SER A 63 -8.37 3.10 14.02
CA SER A 63 -9.68 3.44 13.49
C SER A 63 -10.77 2.60 14.15
N SER A 64 -12.02 3.08 14.09
CA SER A 64 -13.18 2.41 14.67
C SER A 64 -13.70 1.23 13.84
N ARG A 65 -13.20 1.05 12.61
CA ARG A 65 -13.52 -0.07 11.72
C ARG A 65 -12.28 -0.93 11.50
N SER A 66 -12.47 -2.22 11.20
CA SER A 66 -11.38 -3.08 10.76
C SER A 66 -11.15 -2.88 9.26
N PHE A 67 -9.91 -2.67 8.86
CA PHE A 67 -9.53 -2.54 7.45
C PHE A 67 -8.42 -3.52 7.13
N GLY A 68 -8.55 -4.20 5.99
CA GLY A 68 -7.47 -5.00 5.42
C GLY A 68 -6.59 -4.16 4.51
N VAL A 69 -5.47 -4.76 4.08
CA VAL A 69 -4.55 -4.13 3.12
C VAL A 69 -5.24 -3.86 1.78
N PHE A 70 -6.35 -4.54 1.46
CA PHE A 70 -7.16 -4.30 0.26
C PHE A 70 -8.32 -3.31 0.46
N GLY A 71 -8.44 -2.69 1.64
CA GLY A 71 -9.50 -1.73 1.94
C GLY A 71 -10.58 -2.27 2.89
N ASP A 72 -11.78 -1.71 2.76
CA ASP A 72 -12.96 -2.11 3.52
C ASP A 72 -13.46 -3.46 3.00
N GLU A 73 -13.42 -4.49 3.85
CA GLU A 73 -13.84 -5.87 3.50
C GLU A 73 -15.36 -6.00 3.35
N THR A 74 -16.11 -5.01 3.84
CA THR A 74 -17.58 -4.94 3.77
C THR A 74 -18.03 -3.54 3.35
N PRO A 75 -17.78 -3.12 2.09
CA PRO A 75 -18.19 -1.80 1.65
C PRO A 75 -19.72 -1.70 1.67
N ALA A 76 -20.26 -0.71 2.39
CA ALA A 76 -21.66 -0.33 2.24
C ALA A 76 -21.88 0.17 0.81
N ILE A 77 -22.94 -0.32 0.15
CA ILE A 77 -23.22 0.01 -1.26
C ILE A 77 -23.31 1.54 -1.42
N GLY A 78 -22.42 2.10 -2.24
CA GLY A 78 -22.43 3.53 -2.60
C GLY A 78 -21.64 4.45 -1.66
N GLU A 79 -20.96 3.93 -0.64
CA GLU A 79 -20.16 4.74 0.28
C GLU A 79 -18.66 4.48 0.09
N TYR A 80 -17.89 5.57 -0.14
CA TYR A 80 -16.43 5.52 -0.12
C TYR A 80 -15.95 5.62 1.34
N THR A 81 -15.46 4.51 1.89
CA THR A 81 -14.81 4.52 3.20
C THR A 81 -13.33 4.90 3.05
N PRO A 82 -12.89 6.09 3.50
CA PRO A 82 -11.47 6.45 3.48
C PRO A 82 -10.68 5.53 4.42
N LEU A 83 -9.57 4.99 3.94
CA LEU A 83 -8.63 4.28 4.81
C LEU A 83 -7.98 5.25 5.81
N PRO A 84 -7.78 4.81 7.06
CA PRO A 84 -7.09 5.62 8.06
C PRO A 84 -5.62 5.78 7.68
N VAL A 85 -5.05 6.91 8.04
CA VAL A 85 -3.71 7.32 7.60
C VAL A 85 -2.74 7.50 8.76
N ILE A 86 -1.53 6.99 8.60
CA ILE A 86 -0.39 7.22 9.50
C ILE A 86 0.23 8.56 9.12
N ARG A 87 -0.06 9.60 9.92
CA ARG A 87 0.44 10.97 9.70
C ARG A 87 1.91 11.11 10.11
N GLU A 88 2.27 10.54 11.25
CA GLU A 88 3.61 10.62 11.84
C GLU A 88 4.47 9.41 11.46
N PHE A 89 4.52 9.13 10.15
CA PHE A 89 5.27 7.96 9.63
C PHE A 89 6.73 7.90 10.10
N PRO A 90 7.50 9.01 10.14
CA PRO A 90 8.88 8.97 10.63
C PRO A 90 8.99 8.50 12.09
N ALA A 91 8.10 8.96 12.97
CA ALA A 91 8.09 8.56 14.38
C ALA A 91 7.70 7.08 14.54
N ALA A 92 6.72 6.61 13.75
CA ALA A 92 6.34 5.20 13.72
C ALA A 92 7.52 4.30 13.28
N MET A 93 8.22 4.68 12.21
CA MET A 93 9.40 3.97 11.73
C MET A 93 10.55 3.99 12.75
N GLU A 94 10.76 5.09 13.46
CA GLU A 94 11.78 5.15 14.51
C GLU A 94 11.51 4.14 15.64
N ILE A 95 10.25 3.99 16.04
CA ILE A 95 9.85 2.99 17.06
C ILE A 95 10.06 1.58 16.51
N LEU A 96 9.62 1.31 15.29
CA LEU A 96 9.74 -0.02 14.66
C LEU A 96 11.20 -0.43 14.49
N ASN A 97 12.08 0.48 14.08
CA ASN A 97 13.50 0.21 13.90
C ASN A 97 14.24 -0.12 15.21
N ARG A 98 13.63 0.07 16.39
CA ARG A 98 14.22 -0.34 17.68
C ARG A 98 14.05 -1.83 17.97
N PHE A 99 13.16 -2.52 17.25
CA PHE A 99 12.92 -3.95 17.42
C PHE A 99 13.86 -4.74 16.49
N PRO A 100 14.83 -5.50 17.03
CA PRO A 100 15.75 -6.29 16.23
C PRO A 100 15.07 -7.46 15.51
N GLU A 101 13.88 -7.85 15.94
CA GLU A 101 13.07 -8.89 15.29
C GLU A 101 12.48 -8.44 13.95
N ILE A 102 12.49 -7.15 13.62
CA ILE A 102 11.98 -6.66 12.33
C ILE A 102 13.13 -6.67 11.32
N GLU A 103 13.13 -7.64 10.41
CA GLU A 103 14.10 -7.73 9.33
C GLU A 103 13.93 -6.62 8.29
N ARG A 104 12.69 -6.38 7.86
CA ARG A 104 12.36 -5.39 6.82
C ARG A 104 11.00 -4.76 7.07
N ALA A 105 10.87 -3.51 6.66
CA ALA A 105 9.62 -2.77 6.68
C ALA A 105 9.45 -2.03 5.35
N THR A 106 8.23 -2.07 4.81
CA THR A 106 7.87 -1.27 3.64
C THR A 106 6.57 -0.53 3.87
N PRO A 107 6.49 0.77 3.54
CA PRO A 107 5.25 1.48 3.60
C PRO A 107 4.37 1.14 2.39
N LEU A 108 3.05 1.27 2.57
CA LEU A 108 2.06 0.96 1.55
C LEU A 108 0.88 1.94 1.59
N ILE A 109 0.44 2.38 0.41
CA ILE A 109 -0.83 3.06 0.22
C ILE A 109 -1.77 2.11 -0.48
N SER A 110 -2.90 1.80 0.15
CA SER A 110 -3.96 1.02 -0.48
C SER A 110 -5.06 1.91 -1.05
N GLY A 111 -5.61 1.52 -2.20
CA GLY A 111 -6.77 2.12 -2.82
C GLY A 111 -7.42 1.18 -3.84
N ALA A 112 -8.53 1.62 -4.41
CA ALA A 112 -9.21 0.93 -5.50
C ALA A 112 -9.49 1.91 -6.63
N ALA A 113 -9.10 1.56 -7.86
CA ALA A 113 -9.31 2.39 -9.03
C ALA A 113 -9.84 1.56 -10.20
N VAL A 114 -10.57 2.22 -11.09
CA VAL A 114 -10.93 1.64 -12.38
C VAL A 114 -9.78 1.86 -13.35
N ILE A 115 -9.09 0.78 -13.66
CA ILE A 115 -7.94 0.74 -14.56
C ILE A 115 -8.45 0.58 -15.99
N ASP A 116 -7.97 1.43 -16.89
CA ASP A 116 -8.09 1.23 -18.33
C ASP A 116 -6.70 0.99 -18.93
N LEU A 117 -6.53 -0.19 -19.53
CA LEU A 117 -5.30 -0.59 -20.21
C LEU A 117 -5.66 -1.41 -21.45
N CYS A 118 -5.11 -1.01 -22.60
CA CYS A 118 -5.39 -1.63 -23.90
C CYS A 118 -6.90 -1.80 -24.18
N GLY A 119 -7.72 -0.81 -23.77
CA GLY A 119 -9.18 -0.82 -23.95
C GLY A 119 -9.95 -1.75 -23.02
N THR A 120 -9.27 -2.38 -22.05
CA THR A 120 -9.91 -3.20 -21.02
C THR A 120 -10.05 -2.40 -19.74
N ARG A 121 -11.31 -2.08 -19.39
CA ARG A 121 -11.65 -1.31 -18.20
C ARG A 121 -12.14 -2.19 -17.05
N ARG A 122 -11.47 -2.18 -15.90
CA ARG A 122 -11.88 -2.95 -14.70
C ARG A 122 -11.57 -2.23 -13.38
N PRO A 123 -12.47 -2.33 -12.37
CA PRO A 123 -12.12 -1.96 -11.00
C PRO A 123 -11.11 -2.96 -10.44
N LEU A 124 -9.95 -2.48 -10.02
CA LEU A 124 -8.88 -3.29 -9.44
C LEU A 124 -8.33 -2.61 -8.17
N PRO A 125 -7.84 -3.39 -7.19
CA PRO A 125 -7.04 -2.84 -6.11
C PRO A 125 -5.74 -2.25 -6.67
N VAL A 126 -5.33 -1.12 -6.12
CA VAL A 126 -4.12 -0.39 -6.50
C VAL A 126 -3.29 -0.14 -5.26
N PHE A 127 -2.02 -0.53 -5.33
CA PHE A 127 -1.06 -0.35 -4.26
C PHE A 127 0.00 0.67 -4.66
N GLY A 128 0.06 1.77 -3.91
CA GLY A 128 1.11 2.77 -3.97
C GLY A 128 2.29 2.28 -3.13
N ILE A 129 3.35 1.87 -3.80
CA ILE A 129 4.54 1.28 -3.17
C ILE A 129 5.74 2.22 -3.28
N ASP A 130 6.66 2.09 -2.34
CA ASP A 130 8.05 2.51 -2.56
C ASP A 130 8.81 1.32 -3.15
N ALA A 131 9.15 1.39 -4.44
CA ALA A 131 9.82 0.30 -5.14
C ALA A 131 11.16 -0.08 -4.50
N SER A 132 11.86 0.87 -3.86
CA SER A 132 13.14 0.59 -3.22
C SER A 132 13.00 -0.37 -2.05
N THR A 133 11.97 -0.21 -1.22
CA THR A 133 11.74 -1.03 -0.02
C THR A 133 10.83 -2.22 -0.29
N TYR A 134 9.87 -2.10 -1.21
CA TYR A 134 8.85 -3.12 -1.45
C TYR A 134 9.45 -4.42 -2.01
N PHE A 135 10.24 -4.32 -3.09
CA PHE A 135 10.89 -5.49 -3.71
C PHE A 135 12.00 -6.07 -2.84
N GLN A 136 12.57 -5.27 -1.93
CA GLN A 136 13.44 -5.80 -0.89
C GLN A 136 12.62 -6.60 0.13
N THR A 137 11.48 -6.09 0.60
CA THR A 137 10.66 -6.79 1.60
C THR A 137 10.05 -8.08 1.03
N PHE A 138 9.71 -8.09 -0.26
CA PHE A 138 9.09 -9.21 -0.97
C PHE A 138 9.93 -9.66 -2.19
N PRO A 139 11.06 -10.35 -1.97
CA PRO A 139 12.01 -10.70 -3.02
C PRO A 139 11.51 -11.81 -3.97
N ARG A 140 10.37 -12.43 -3.66
CA ARG A 140 9.73 -13.47 -4.49
C ARG A 140 8.87 -12.93 -5.63
N SER A 141 8.98 -11.64 -5.90
CA SER A 141 8.44 -11.03 -7.11
C SER A 141 9.57 -10.86 -8.11
N THR A 142 9.42 -11.46 -9.30
CA THR A 142 10.43 -11.40 -10.36
C THR A 142 9.93 -10.48 -11.47
N LEU A 143 10.79 -9.59 -11.93
CA LEU A 143 10.48 -8.76 -13.09
C LEU A 143 10.65 -9.59 -14.37
N ILE A 144 9.59 -9.73 -15.16
CA ILE A 144 9.64 -10.46 -16.44
C ILE A 144 10.02 -9.51 -17.58
N GLU A 145 9.35 -8.36 -17.65
CA GLU A 145 9.51 -7.39 -18.73
C GLU A 145 9.55 -5.96 -18.19
N GLY A 146 10.34 -5.10 -18.85
CA GLY A 146 10.43 -3.69 -18.52
C GLY A 146 11.46 -3.38 -17.43
N LYS A 147 11.13 -2.45 -16.54
CA LYS A 147 11.99 -2.01 -15.42
C LYS A 147 11.16 -1.87 -14.15
N LEU A 148 11.83 -1.89 -13.00
CA LEU A 148 11.23 -1.41 -11.77
C LEU A 148 11.19 0.12 -11.81
N PRO A 149 10.09 0.76 -11.38
CA PRO A 149 10.04 2.21 -11.30
C PRO A 149 11.07 2.70 -10.27
N GLU A 150 11.79 3.77 -10.60
CA GLU A 150 12.62 4.45 -9.62
C GLU A 150 11.73 5.15 -8.57
N PRO A 151 12.20 5.33 -7.32
CA PRO A 151 11.40 5.99 -6.30
C PRO A 151 10.94 7.39 -6.73
N GLY A 152 9.62 7.62 -6.76
CA GLY A 152 9.02 8.89 -7.19
C GLY A 152 8.83 9.02 -8.70
N GLN A 153 9.21 8.02 -9.49
CA GLN A 153 8.90 8.00 -10.92
C GLN A 153 7.50 7.46 -11.14
N ALA A 154 6.64 8.25 -11.79
CA ALA A 154 5.30 7.82 -12.15
C ALA A 154 5.35 6.58 -13.07
N GLY A 155 4.74 5.49 -12.60
CA GLY A 155 4.76 4.22 -13.31
C GLY A 155 3.80 3.22 -12.71
N ALA A 156 3.26 2.34 -13.55
CA ALA A 156 2.46 1.20 -13.12
C ALA A 156 3.17 -0.13 -13.45
N LEU A 157 2.97 -1.13 -12.61
CA LEU A 157 3.35 -2.52 -12.82
C LEU A 157 2.10 -3.40 -12.73
N ILE A 158 2.03 -4.40 -13.60
CA ILE A 158 0.95 -5.39 -13.61
C ILE A 158 1.53 -6.79 -13.50
N SER A 159 0.70 -7.75 -13.06
CA SER A 159 1.10 -9.15 -13.05
C SER A 159 1.16 -9.75 -14.47
N SER A 160 1.98 -10.78 -14.64
CA SER A 160 2.02 -11.64 -15.84
C SER A 160 0.63 -12.19 -16.19
N THR A 161 -0.07 -12.76 -15.22
CA THR A 161 -1.44 -13.27 -15.37
C THR A 161 -2.38 -12.18 -15.88
N ARG A 162 -2.25 -10.95 -15.38
CA ARG A 162 -3.07 -9.81 -15.83
C ARG A 162 -2.76 -9.43 -17.27
N ALA A 163 -1.49 -9.40 -17.66
CA ALA A 163 -1.09 -9.11 -19.03
C ALA A 163 -1.70 -10.12 -20.01
N GLU A 164 -1.67 -11.42 -19.66
CA GLU A 164 -2.31 -12.48 -20.46
C GLU A 164 -3.83 -12.37 -20.53
N GLU A 165 -4.48 -12.04 -19.41
CA GLU A 165 -5.93 -11.82 -19.38
C GLU A 165 -6.37 -10.65 -20.26
N ILE A 166 -5.58 -9.57 -20.26
CA ILE A 166 -5.83 -8.41 -21.12
C ILE A 166 -5.63 -8.81 -22.58
N GLU A 167 -4.53 -9.50 -22.91
CA GLU A 167 -4.26 -9.99 -24.27
C GLU A 167 -5.40 -10.85 -24.82
N LYS A 168 -5.91 -11.80 -24.01
CA LYS A 168 -7.04 -12.67 -24.39
C LYS A 168 -8.33 -11.89 -24.67
N ARG A 169 -8.53 -10.73 -24.05
CA ARG A 169 -9.75 -9.91 -24.18
C ARG A 169 -9.65 -8.83 -25.24
N SER A 170 -8.53 -8.12 -25.29
CA SER A 170 -8.30 -6.99 -26.19
C SER A 170 -7.70 -7.43 -27.53
N GLY A 171 -7.10 -8.62 -27.60
CA GLY A 171 -6.32 -9.09 -28.74
C GLY A 171 -4.92 -8.43 -28.84
N ARG A 172 -4.53 -7.61 -27.85
CA ARG A 172 -3.25 -6.92 -27.80
C ARG A 172 -2.60 -7.11 -26.42
N ARG A 173 -1.38 -7.67 -26.41
CA ARG A 173 -0.57 -7.77 -25.21
C ARG A 173 -0.11 -6.40 -24.74
N PRO A 174 -0.30 -6.05 -23.45
CA PRO A 174 0.28 -4.84 -22.87
C PRO A 174 1.80 -4.87 -22.95
N SER A 175 2.41 -3.74 -23.30
CA SER A 175 3.86 -3.60 -23.43
C SER A 175 4.35 -2.42 -22.58
N PRO A 176 5.58 -2.48 -22.01
CA PRO A 176 6.14 -1.35 -21.30
C PRO A 176 6.12 -0.07 -22.16
N GLY A 177 5.59 1.01 -21.61
CA GLY A 177 5.34 2.29 -22.29
C GLY A 177 3.87 2.52 -22.66
N ASP A 178 3.01 1.51 -22.62
CA ASP A 178 1.58 1.70 -22.85
C ASP A 178 0.94 2.56 -21.75
N PRO A 179 0.02 3.48 -22.09
CA PRO A 179 -0.64 4.32 -21.11
C PRO A 179 -1.64 3.52 -20.29
N VAL A 180 -1.53 3.63 -18.96
CA VAL A 180 -2.46 3.06 -17.98
C VAL A 180 -3.26 4.21 -17.38
N MET A 181 -4.57 4.24 -17.60
CA MET A 181 -5.44 5.24 -16.98
C MET A 181 -5.99 4.72 -15.65
N LEU A 182 -5.71 5.46 -14.59
CA LEU A 182 -6.17 5.20 -13.23
C LEU A 182 -7.34 6.13 -12.93
N ASN A 183 -8.56 5.59 -12.85
CA ASN A 183 -9.75 6.37 -12.54
C ASN A 183 -10.22 6.07 -11.11
N MET A 184 -10.15 7.05 -10.21
CA MET A 184 -10.52 6.86 -8.81
C MET A 184 -11.63 7.82 -8.37
N PHE A 185 -12.57 7.29 -7.58
CA PHE A 185 -13.56 8.09 -6.86
C PHE A 185 -13.06 8.31 -5.43
N GLY A 186 -12.80 9.55 -5.06
CA GLY A 186 -12.41 9.94 -3.71
C GLY A 186 -13.37 10.94 -3.08
N LYS A 187 -13.09 11.34 -1.83
CA LYS A 187 -13.88 12.35 -1.10
C LYS A 187 -14.03 13.68 -1.83
N ARG A 188 -13.02 14.06 -2.62
CA ARG A 188 -12.95 15.34 -3.36
C ARG A 188 -13.45 15.22 -4.81
N GLY A 189 -14.13 14.13 -5.14
CA GLY A 189 -14.66 13.86 -6.47
C GLY A 189 -13.86 12.82 -7.25
N PHE A 190 -14.06 12.84 -8.57
CA PHE A 190 -13.43 11.93 -9.52
C PHE A 190 -12.06 12.46 -9.95
N ARG A 191 -11.03 11.61 -9.88
CA ARG A 191 -9.67 11.92 -10.35
C ARG A 191 -9.21 10.87 -11.34
N ILE A 192 -8.50 11.34 -12.36
CA ILE A 192 -7.92 10.51 -13.41
C ILE A 192 -6.45 10.85 -13.48
N GLU A 193 -5.60 9.84 -13.40
CA GLU A 193 -4.18 9.96 -13.66
C GLU A 193 -3.79 9.00 -14.78
N GLU A 194 -2.92 9.43 -15.69
CA GLU A 194 -2.34 8.58 -16.72
C GLU A 194 -0.88 8.31 -16.36
N VAL A 195 -0.50 7.03 -16.28
CA VAL A 195 0.88 6.62 -16.00
C VAL A 195 1.35 5.59 -17.02
N PRO A 196 2.65 5.59 -17.38
CA PRO A 196 3.18 4.57 -18.26
C PRO A 196 3.26 3.21 -17.54
N LEU A 197 2.96 2.14 -18.28
CA LEU A 197 3.28 0.79 -17.85
C LEU A 197 4.80 0.62 -17.85
N VAL A 198 5.44 0.46 -16.71
CA VAL A 198 6.92 0.39 -16.62
C VAL A 198 7.40 -1.06 -16.76
N GLY A 199 6.59 -2.01 -16.35
CA GLY A 199 6.96 -3.42 -16.37
C GLY A 199 5.86 -4.39 -15.99
N ILE A 200 6.17 -5.66 -16.21
CA ILE A 200 5.32 -6.80 -15.88
C ILE A 200 6.07 -7.66 -14.87
N VAL A 201 5.43 -7.94 -13.75
CA VAL A 201 5.98 -8.72 -12.64
C VAL A 201 5.31 -10.09 -12.55
N ASP A 202 6.09 -11.10 -12.18
CA ASP A 202 5.58 -12.40 -11.77
C ASP A 202 5.61 -12.52 -10.26
N PHE A 203 4.64 -13.24 -9.72
CA PHE A 203 4.65 -13.63 -8.32
C PHE A 203 4.87 -15.14 -8.26
N GLU A 204 5.91 -15.58 -7.54
CA GLU A 204 6.28 -17.00 -7.45
C GLU A 204 5.10 -17.88 -7.00
N ILE A 205 4.21 -17.33 -6.17
CA ILE A 205 2.98 -17.99 -5.73
C ILE A 205 1.78 -17.31 -6.36
N SER A 206 1.02 -18.09 -7.11
CA SER A 206 -0.24 -17.65 -7.69
C SER A 206 -1.24 -17.32 -6.60
N ASN A 207 -1.69 -16.07 -6.58
CA ASN A 207 -2.71 -15.58 -5.67
C ASN A 207 -3.63 -14.61 -6.44
N PRO A 208 -4.92 -14.93 -6.60
CA PRO A 208 -5.84 -14.11 -7.40
C PRO A 208 -5.97 -12.65 -6.94
N LEU A 209 -5.83 -12.38 -5.64
CA LEU A 209 -5.90 -11.01 -5.11
C LEU A 209 -4.65 -10.22 -5.49
N LEU A 210 -3.48 -10.84 -5.36
CA LEU A 210 -2.21 -10.20 -5.73
C LEU A 210 -2.09 -10.01 -7.25
N GLU A 211 -2.45 -11.03 -8.03
CA GLU A 211 -2.43 -10.98 -9.49
C GLU A 211 -3.43 -9.97 -10.07
N SER A 212 -4.49 -9.63 -9.32
CA SER A 212 -5.43 -8.56 -9.68
C SER A 212 -5.02 -7.18 -9.18
N THR A 213 -3.94 -7.07 -8.42
CA THR A 213 -3.44 -5.79 -7.90
C THR A 213 -2.52 -5.11 -8.91
N VAL A 214 -2.71 -3.81 -9.10
CA VAL A 214 -1.79 -2.96 -9.85
C VAL A 214 -0.87 -2.25 -8.87
N LEU A 215 0.44 -2.36 -9.06
CA LEU A 215 1.41 -1.62 -8.26
C LEU A 215 1.71 -0.31 -8.97
N VAL A 216 1.69 0.80 -8.24
CA VAL A 216 2.03 2.13 -8.76
C VAL A 216 2.98 2.83 -7.81
N ASP A 217 3.64 3.87 -8.27
CA ASP A 217 4.41 4.74 -7.37
C ASP A 217 3.51 5.36 -6.30
N ALA A 218 4.05 5.46 -5.09
CA ALA A 218 3.35 6.01 -3.93
C ALA A 218 2.80 7.44 -4.20
N GLN A 219 3.52 8.29 -4.93
CA GLN A 219 3.06 9.66 -5.21
C GLN A 219 1.85 9.67 -6.14
N THR A 220 1.84 8.85 -7.18
CA THR A 220 0.70 8.69 -8.10
C THR A 220 -0.57 8.36 -7.31
N LEU A 221 -0.50 7.40 -6.39
CA LEU A 221 -1.68 7.01 -5.62
C LEU A 221 -2.07 8.07 -4.57
N ARG A 222 -1.11 8.79 -3.98
CA ARG A 222 -1.42 9.95 -3.11
C ARG A 222 -2.14 11.04 -3.86
N ALA A 223 -1.70 11.37 -5.07
CA ALA A 223 -2.34 12.36 -5.92
C ALA A 223 -3.78 11.95 -6.24
N LEU A 224 -4.01 10.69 -6.60
CA LEU A 224 -5.36 10.14 -6.85
C LEU A 224 -6.27 10.17 -5.61
N LEU A 225 -5.75 9.82 -4.43
CA LEU A 225 -6.50 9.84 -3.17
C LEU A 225 -6.66 11.24 -2.58
N GLY A 226 -5.89 12.22 -3.07
CA GLY A 226 -5.84 13.57 -2.51
C GLY A 226 -5.21 13.64 -1.12
N LEU A 227 -4.24 12.77 -0.87
CA LEU A 227 -3.43 12.70 0.37
C LEU A 227 -2.27 13.70 0.34
N THR A 228 -2.49 14.90 -0.19
CA THR A 228 -1.50 15.98 -0.18
C THR A 228 -1.34 16.48 1.24
N LEU A 229 -0.15 16.29 1.82
CA LEU A 229 0.18 16.81 3.14
C LEU A 229 0.62 18.27 2.97
N ALA A 230 -0.21 19.23 3.39
CA ALA A 230 0.30 20.56 3.70
C ALA A 230 1.17 20.39 4.95
N ARG A 231 2.49 20.36 4.78
CA ARG A 231 3.38 20.44 5.94
C ARG A 231 3.18 21.84 6.49
N SER A 232 2.51 21.95 7.64
CA SER A 232 2.76 23.08 8.53
C SER A 232 4.22 22.96 8.94
N SER A 233 5.15 23.45 8.11
CA SER A 233 6.42 23.92 8.67
C SER A 233 6.04 24.78 9.85
N ALA A 234 6.67 24.58 11.01
CA ALA A 234 6.56 25.54 12.09
C ALA A 234 6.98 26.88 11.50
N TYR A 235 6.01 27.66 11.03
CA TYR A 235 6.21 28.99 10.53
C TYR A 235 6.54 29.78 11.79
N GLU A 236 7.83 29.97 12.04
CA GLU A 236 8.25 31.02 12.95
C GLU A 236 7.87 32.33 12.27
N PRO A 237 6.82 33.02 12.74
CA PRO A 237 6.44 34.27 12.13
C PRO A 237 7.64 35.22 12.23
N PRO A 238 7.94 35.99 11.15
CA PRO A 238 8.94 37.05 11.22
C PRO A 238 8.70 37.90 12.47
N ALA A 239 9.76 38.29 13.18
CA ALA A 239 9.66 39.04 14.43
C ALA A 239 8.82 40.34 14.32
N GLU A 240 8.71 40.87 13.10
CA GLU A 240 7.85 42.01 12.74
C GLU A 240 6.35 41.70 12.93
N THR A 241 5.89 40.49 12.60
CA THR A 241 4.48 40.08 12.71
C THR A 241 4.09 39.79 14.16
N THR A 242 5.01 39.30 14.98
CA THR A 242 4.81 39.07 16.43
C THR A 242 4.77 40.36 17.24
N SER A 243 5.32 41.46 16.71
CA SER A 243 5.26 42.78 17.35
C SER A 243 3.84 43.35 17.39
N LEU A 244 2.97 42.97 16.44
CA LEU A 244 1.56 43.36 16.41
C LEU A 244 0.68 42.60 17.40
N LEU A 245 1.10 41.41 17.84
CA LEU A 245 0.35 40.59 18.80
C LEU A 245 0.53 41.05 20.25
N GLY A 246 1.53 41.90 20.51
CA GLY A 246 1.78 42.51 21.82
C GLY A 246 1.15 43.90 22.01
N ALA A 247 0.51 44.46 20.98
CA ALA A 247 -0.17 45.75 21.10
C ALA A 247 -1.53 45.54 21.79
N GLU A 248 -1.78 46.27 22.88
CA GLU A 248 -3.08 46.25 23.55
C GLU A 248 -4.17 46.68 22.57
N MET A 249 -5.21 45.84 22.39
CA MET A 249 -6.29 46.08 21.42
C MET A 249 -6.98 47.44 21.59
N GLU A 250 -6.88 48.06 22.76
CA GLU A 250 -7.45 49.37 23.08
C GLU A 250 -6.76 50.52 22.31
N GLY A 251 -5.47 50.38 21.95
CA GLY A 251 -4.72 51.41 21.20
C GLY A 251 -4.90 51.33 19.68
N LEU A 252 -5.31 50.16 19.15
CA LEU A 252 -5.52 49.93 17.72
C LEU A 252 -6.72 50.67 17.14
N PHE A 253 -7.65 51.13 17.99
CA PHE A 253 -8.86 51.84 17.59
C PHE A 253 -8.86 53.32 17.98
N GLN A 254 -7.84 53.82 18.71
CA GLN A 254 -7.78 55.22 19.12
C GLN A 254 -7.27 56.17 18.03
N ASP A 255 -6.56 55.67 17.01
CA ASP A 255 -6.09 56.46 15.85
C ASP A 255 -7.02 56.39 14.63
N ALA A 256 -8.23 55.83 14.77
CA ALA A 256 -9.19 55.70 13.68
C ALA A 256 -9.83 57.03 13.23
N GLU A 257 -9.53 58.17 13.87
CA GLU A 257 -10.06 59.48 13.46
C GLU A 257 -9.14 60.30 12.54
N GLN A 258 -7.91 59.86 12.25
CA GLN A 258 -7.08 60.49 11.21
C GLN A 258 -6.22 59.46 10.45
N THR A 259 -6.86 58.56 9.72
CA THR A 259 -6.16 57.91 8.60
C THR A 259 -6.03 58.96 7.50
N GLN A 260 -4.82 59.50 7.32
CA GLN A 260 -4.44 60.12 6.05
C GLN A 260 -4.84 59.17 4.93
N GLU A 261 -5.58 59.66 3.94
CA GLU A 261 -5.75 58.96 2.66
C GLU A 261 -4.36 58.64 2.12
N VAL A 262 -3.87 57.44 2.42
CA VAL A 262 -2.88 56.78 1.58
C VAL A 262 -3.59 56.68 0.22
N PRO A 263 -3.02 57.21 -0.87
CA PRO A 263 -3.65 57.08 -2.16
C PRO A 263 -3.81 55.58 -2.37
N SER A 264 -5.07 55.13 -2.39
CA SER A 264 -5.40 53.79 -2.83
C SER A 264 -4.90 53.72 -4.28
N GLU A 265 -3.74 53.11 -4.50
CA GLU A 265 -3.48 52.52 -5.79
C GLU A 265 -4.66 51.58 -6.02
N GLU A 266 -5.55 52.01 -6.93
CA GLU A 266 -6.66 51.17 -7.38
C GLU A 266 -6.03 49.89 -7.88
N LEU A 267 -6.14 48.82 -7.07
CA LEU A 267 -5.71 47.48 -7.44
C LEU A 267 -6.49 47.11 -8.69
N THR A 268 -5.84 47.31 -9.83
CA THR A 268 -6.46 47.13 -11.12
C THR A 268 -6.59 45.63 -11.36
N LEU A 269 -7.66 45.21 -12.02
CA LEU A 269 -7.88 43.79 -12.37
C LEU A 269 -6.67 43.16 -13.10
N GLN A 270 -5.82 43.98 -13.73
CA GLN A 270 -4.56 43.57 -14.33
C GLN A 270 -3.45 43.27 -13.32
N GLU A 271 -3.35 44.01 -12.21
CA GLU A 271 -2.40 43.76 -11.11
C GLU A 271 -2.74 42.42 -10.43
N VAL A 272 -4.01 42.21 -10.10
CA VAL A 272 -4.50 40.95 -9.49
C VAL A 272 -4.29 39.79 -10.45
N ARG A 273 -4.55 39.99 -11.75
CA ARG A 273 -4.29 38.98 -12.76
C ARG A 273 -2.80 38.70 -12.88
N ARG A 274 -1.92 39.69 -12.79
CA ARG A 274 -0.47 39.50 -12.82
C ARG A 274 0.02 38.69 -11.63
N VAL A 275 -0.41 39.01 -10.41
CA VAL A 275 -0.07 38.25 -9.19
C VAL A 275 -0.60 36.81 -9.26
N LEU A 276 -1.77 36.58 -9.85
CA LEU A 276 -2.32 35.23 -10.08
C LEU A 276 -1.74 34.50 -11.29
N SER A 277 -1.05 35.22 -12.18
CA SER A 277 -0.42 34.66 -13.40
C SER A 277 1.09 34.49 -13.25
N GLU A 278 1.70 35.07 -12.22
CA GLU A 278 3.06 34.75 -11.82
C GLU A 278 3.04 33.29 -11.34
N PRO A 279 3.69 32.36 -12.06
CA PRO A 279 3.88 31.02 -11.53
C PRO A 279 4.61 31.20 -10.20
N SER A 280 4.09 30.58 -9.15
CA SER A 280 4.81 30.49 -7.88
C SER A 280 6.10 29.71 -8.12
N ASP A 281 7.15 30.41 -8.53
CA ASP A 281 8.50 29.89 -8.82
C ASP A 281 9.28 29.60 -7.53
N ALA A 282 8.62 29.62 -6.37
CA ALA A 282 9.05 28.80 -5.27
C ALA A 282 8.54 27.38 -5.55
N PRO A 283 9.39 26.41 -5.93
CA PRO A 283 9.11 25.05 -5.52
C PRO A 283 8.96 25.16 -4.00
N GLU A 284 7.72 25.02 -3.48
CA GLU A 284 7.62 24.43 -2.16
C GLU A 284 8.40 23.14 -2.31
N ASP A 285 9.61 23.10 -1.75
CA ASP A 285 10.37 21.90 -1.51
C ASP A 285 9.53 21.04 -0.55
N LEU A 286 8.42 20.51 -1.07
CA LEU A 286 7.71 19.37 -0.56
C LEU A 286 8.66 18.22 -0.81
N GLU A 287 9.69 18.11 0.03
CA GLU A 287 10.50 16.91 0.22
C GLU A 287 9.57 15.70 0.07
N PRO A 288 9.59 14.97 -1.08
CA PRO A 288 8.56 14.00 -1.40
C PRO A 288 8.59 12.76 -0.49
N ARG A 289 9.55 12.71 0.44
CA ARG A 289 9.90 11.53 1.23
C ARG A 289 9.03 11.32 2.47
N SER A 290 8.33 12.33 2.99
CA SER A 290 7.43 12.16 4.15
C SER A 290 5.96 12.27 3.76
N GLY A 291 5.51 11.41 2.85
CA GLY A 291 4.11 11.31 2.49
C GLY A 291 3.28 10.53 3.52
N VAL A 292 1.97 10.71 3.45
CA VAL A 292 1.00 9.94 4.24
C VAL A 292 0.96 8.49 3.76
N TRP A 293 0.83 7.54 4.67
CA TRP A 293 0.75 6.10 4.38
C TRP A 293 -0.47 5.47 5.05
N HIS A 294 -1.03 4.41 4.47
CA HIS A 294 -2.12 3.65 5.09
C HIS A 294 -1.59 2.55 6.00
N PHE A 295 -0.56 1.84 5.53
CA PHE A 295 0.00 0.68 6.21
C PHE A 295 1.54 0.71 6.21
N ILE A 296 2.13 0.07 7.21
CA ILE A 296 3.54 -0.35 7.22
C ILE A 296 3.53 -1.86 7.31
N LEU A 297 4.03 -2.53 6.27
CA LEU A 297 4.14 -3.98 6.23
C LEU A 297 5.49 -4.39 6.81
N LEU A 298 5.46 -5.35 7.73
CA LEU A 298 6.63 -5.80 8.48
C LEU A 298 6.93 -7.26 8.14
N ARG A 299 8.23 -7.52 7.98
CA ARG A 299 8.81 -8.86 7.88
C ARG A 299 9.69 -9.08 9.10
N LEU A 300 9.44 -10.20 9.79
CA LEU A 300 10.21 -10.64 10.96
C LEU A 300 11.27 -11.68 10.57
#